data_AF-A0A813RNF5-F1
#
_entry.id   AF-A0A813RNF5-F1
#
_cell.length_a   1.000
_cell.length_b   1.000
_cell.length_c   1.000
_cell.angle_alpha   90.00
_cell.angle_beta   90.00
_cell.angle_gamma   90.00
#
_symmetry.space_group_name_H-M   'P 1'
#
loop_
_entity.id
_entity.type
_entity.pdbx_description
1 polymer ?
#
loop_
_entity_poly.entity_id
_entity_poly.type
_entity_poly.pdbx_seq_one_letter_code
_entity_poly.pdbx_strand_id
1 'polypeptide(L)'
;MEDNSAKEQRSFKDLEQPRRALDYYMKSLEALQEQLPGDSQDIANILDYIGMVYADLNEFEKANEFHVKSMEMRERLFPEANAEVATSYNNVGLVNVFLKNIDKALEYHLKALELRKKLLKEDHPEIVTSLDNIGIAHKENNQLDKSIECHEQAFAIKKKSLPEFHPHVASSLENLAQLYHSTGQKDKAIEYFDKALEQAQFLLPADHPYLADLTKRVQEIRAQ
;
A
#
# COMPACT_ATOMS: atom_id res chain seq x y z
N MET A 1 -3.41 -5.63 36.20
CA MET A 1 -4.55 -5.10 35.43
C MET A 1 -4.17 -3.69 35.02
N GLU A 2 -3.39 -3.57 33.95
CA GLU A 2 -2.99 -2.27 33.43
C GLU A 2 -4.17 -1.63 32.70
N ASP A 3 -4.62 -0.52 33.28
CA ASP A 3 -5.35 0.61 32.72
C ASP A 3 -5.88 0.48 31.27
N ASN A 4 -7.01 -0.23 31.15
CA ASN A 4 -7.80 -0.24 29.92
C ASN A 4 -8.42 1.15 29.65
N SER A 5 -8.60 1.98 30.69
CA SER A 5 -9.24 3.29 30.59
C SER A 5 -8.37 4.33 29.88
N ALA A 6 -7.05 4.32 30.11
CA ALA A 6 -6.14 5.22 29.40
C ALA A 6 -5.91 4.81 27.94
N LYS A 7 -5.98 3.51 27.62
CA LYS A 7 -5.94 3.02 26.22
C LYS A 7 -7.23 3.37 25.49
N GLU A 8 -8.38 3.20 26.14
CA GLU A 8 -9.68 3.59 25.59
C GLU A 8 -9.77 5.11 25.39
N GLN A 9 -9.37 5.93 26.37
CA GLN A 9 -9.37 7.40 26.23
C GLN A 9 -8.40 7.92 25.17
N ARG A 10 -7.20 7.32 25.03
CA ARG A 10 -6.29 7.63 23.93
C ARG A 10 -6.91 7.25 22.59
N SER A 11 -7.48 6.06 22.48
CA SER A 11 -8.18 5.60 21.28
C SER A 11 -9.34 6.53 20.89
N PHE A 12 -10.14 7.02 21.84
CA PHE A 12 -11.20 7.98 21.54
C PHE A 12 -10.66 9.34 21.06
N LYS A 13 -9.58 9.83 21.66
CA LYS A 13 -8.92 11.09 21.25
C LYS A 13 -8.27 10.97 19.88
N ASP A 14 -7.70 9.81 19.55
CA ASP A 14 -7.11 9.51 18.25
C ASP A 14 -8.18 9.44 17.16
N LEU A 15 -9.42 9.04 17.50
CA LEU A 15 -10.57 9.03 16.59
C LEU A 15 -11.32 10.37 16.51
N GLU A 16 -11.02 11.34 17.39
CA GLU A 16 -11.73 12.62 17.42
C GLU A 16 -11.39 13.50 16.21
N GLN A 17 -10.12 13.51 15.81
CA GLN A 17 -9.65 14.25 14.64
C GLN A 17 -10.23 13.71 13.32
N PRO A 18 -10.16 12.39 13.02
CA PRO A 18 -10.77 11.87 11.79
C PRO A 18 -12.29 12.03 11.77
N ARG A 19 -13.00 11.90 12.90
CA ARG A 19 -14.44 12.16 12.95
C ARG A 19 -14.81 13.61 12.65
N ARG A 20 -14.01 14.58 13.11
CA ARG A 20 -14.19 16.01 12.77
C ARG A 20 -13.89 16.27 11.29
N ALA A 21 -12.84 15.66 10.75
CA ALA A 21 -12.53 15.74 9.32
C ALA A 21 -13.67 15.16 8.47
N LEU A 22 -14.25 14.03 8.90
CA LEU A 22 -15.40 13.42 8.25
C LEU A 22 -16.62 14.36 8.21
N ASP A 23 -16.99 14.96 9.35
CA ASP A 23 -18.09 15.93 9.41
C ASP A 23 -17.85 17.14 8.48
N TYR A 24 -16.63 17.64 8.46
CA TYR A 24 -16.23 18.74 7.56
C TYR A 24 -16.36 18.34 6.08
N TYR A 25 -15.82 17.19 5.68
CA TYR A 25 -15.86 16.74 4.29
C TYR A 25 -17.28 16.37 3.84
N MET A 26 -18.11 15.79 4.71
CA MET A 26 -19.52 15.51 4.42
C MET A 26 -20.30 16.80 4.16
N LYS A 27 -20.14 17.84 5.00
CA LYS A 27 -20.76 19.15 4.77
C LYS A 27 -20.25 19.82 3.49
N SER A 28 -18.96 19.68 3.21
CA SER A 28 -18.37 20.19 1.96
C SER A 28 -18.94 19.47 0.74
N LEU A 29 -19.15 18.16 0.80
CA LEU A 29 -19.76 17.39 -0.27
C LEU A 29 -21.19 17.86 -0.55
N GLU A 30 -22.01 18.02 0.49
CA GLU A 30 -23.38 18.53 0.37
C GLU A 30 -23.41 19.90 -0.33
N ALA A 31 -22.59 20.85 0.15
CA ALA A 31 -22.51 22.19 -0.43
C ALA A 31 -22.02 22.19 -1.89
N LEU A 32 -21.03 21.35 -2.22
CA LEU A 32 -20.53 21.23 -3.60
C LEU A 32 -21.59 20.64 -4.53
N GLN A 33 -22.36 19.64 -4.08
CA GLN A 33 -23.41 19.02 -4.88
C GLN A 33 -24.59 19.97 -5.14
N GLU A 34 -24.91 20.88 -4.21
CA GLU A 34 -25.92 21.92 -4.44
C GLU A 34 -25.47 22.95 -5.50
N GLN A 35 -24.19 23.31 -5.52
CA GLN A 35 -23.64 24.33 -6.42
C GLN A 35 -23.29 23.79 -7.81
N LEU A 36 -22.87 22.53 -7.89
CA LEU A 36 -22.35 21.88 -9.10
C LEU A 36 -23.14 20.60 -9.38
N PRO A 37 -24.34 20.70 -9.97
CA PRO A 37 -25.11 19.51 -10.33
C PRO A 37 -24.42 18.77 -11.48
N GLY A 38 -23.77 17.64 -11.16
CA GLY A 38 -23.13 16.77 -12.13
C GLY A 38 -21.79 16.20 -11.66
N ASP A 39 -21.05 15.59 -12.59
CA ASP A 39 -19.69 15.15 -12.31
C ASP A 39 -18.77 16.38 -12.22
N SER A 40 -17.98 16.44 -11.14
CA SER A 40 -17.01 17.51 -10.91
C SER A 40 -15.78 16.95 -10.23
N GLN A 41 -14.61 17.45 -10.63
CA GLN A 41 -13.35 17.03 -10.02
C GLN A 41 -13.32 17.30 -8.50
N ASP A 42 -13.90 18.42 -8.07
CA ASP A 42 -13.96 18.78 -6.65
C ASP A 42 -14.84 17.80 -5.86
N ILE A 43 -15.93 17.33 -6.47
CA ILE A 43 -16.80 16.31 -5.88
C ILE A 43 -16.07 14.95 -5.84
N ALA A 44 -15.35 14.57 -6.89
CA ALA A 44 -14.57 13.34 -6.87
C ALA A 44 -13.47 13.38 -5.79
N ASN A 45 -12.80 14.52 -5.62
CA ASN A 45 -11.78 14.71 -4.59
C ASN A 45 -12.35 14.61 -3.18
N ILE A 46 -13.47 15.28 -2.90
CA ILE A 46 -14.09 15.21 -1.56
C ILE A 46 -14.58 13.80 -1.23
N LEU A 47 -15.13 13.08 -2.21
CA LEU A 47 -15.51 11.67 -2.07
C LEU A 47 -14.28 10.80 -1.72
N ASP A 48 -13.15 11.01 -2.39
CA ASP A 48 -11.90 10.27 -2.13
C ASP A 48 -11.39 10.54 -0.71
N TYR A 49 -11.40 11.80 -0.25
CA TYR A 49 -11.01 12.15 1.12
C TYR A 49 -11.94 11.53 2.17
N ILE A 50 -13.26 11.51 1.93
CA ILE A 50 -14.20 10.82 2.81
C ILE A 50 -13.87 9.32 2.86
N GLY A 51 -13.55 8.72 1.72
CA GLY A 51 -13.09 7.33 1.63
C GLY A 51 -11.86 7.06 2.50
N MET A 52 -10.84 7.92 2.40
CA MET A 52 -9.62 7.84 3.21
C MET A 52 -9.93 7.95 4.71
N VAL A 53 -10.77 8.90 5.12
CA VAL A 53 -11.12 9.08 6.53
C VAL A 53 -11.89 7.87 7.07
N TYR A 54 -12.79 7.27 6.29
CA TYR A 54 -13.44 6.02 6.69
C TYR A 54 -12.46 4.86 6.81
N ALA A 55 -11.45 4.77 5.92
CA ALA A 55 -10.40 3.77 6.02
C ALA A 55 -9.57 3.93 7.30
N ASP A 56 -9.22 5.17 7.66
CA ASP A 56 -8.52 5.48 8.93
C ASP A 56 -9.36 5.10 10.17
N LEU A 57 -10.68 5.20 10.06
CA LEU A 57 -11.64 4.76 11.08
C LEU A 57 -11.87 3.24 11.08
N ASN A 58 -11.24 2.49 10.18
CA ASN A 58 -11.46 1.06 9.92
C ASN A 58 -12.91 0.71 9.49
N GLU A 59 -13.63 1.68 8.94
CA GLU A 59 -14.97 1.50 8.36
C GLU A 59 -14.86 1.20 6.85
N PHE A 60 -14.23 0.07 6.52
CA PHE A 60 -13.79 -0.25 5.14
C PHE A 60 -14.92 -0.37 4.13
N GLU A 61 -16.12 -0.80 4.53
CA GLU A 61 -17.28 -0.88 3.63
C GLU A 61 -17.70 0.52 3.15
N LYS A 62 -17.71 1.50 4.06
CA LYS A 62 -17.98 2.90 3.71
C LYS A 62 -16.83 3.50 2.93
N ALA A 63 -15.58 3.23 3.31
CA ALA A 63 -14.42 3.67 2.54
C ALA A 63 -14.52 3.22 1.08
N ASN A 64 -14.88 1.95 0.86
CA ASN A 64 -15.06 1.41 -0.48
C ASN A 64 -16.21 2.09 -1.24
N GLU A 65 -17.35 2.34 -0.60
CA GLU A 65 -18.46 3.06 -1.22
C GLU A 65 -18.02 4.43 -1.76
N PHE A 66 -17.32 5.21 -0.94
CA PHE A 66 -16.87 6.56 -1.30
C PHE A 66 -15.75 6.56 -2.34
N HIS A 67 -14.76 5.66 -2.23
CA HIS A 67 -13.72 5.51 -3.25
C HIS A 67 -14.27 5.05 -4.59
N VAL A 68 -15.25 4.14 -4.62
CA VAL A 68 -15.91 3.72 -5.87
C VAL A 68 -16.68 4.88 -6.51
N LYS A 69 -17.45 5.65 -5.72
CA LYS A 69 -18.13 6.85 -6.24
C LYS A 69 -17.15 7.88 -6.83
N SER A 70 -16.03 8.13 -6.15
CA SER A 70 -14.96 9.00 -6.64
C SER A 70 -14.34 8.47 -7.95
N MET A 71 -14.01 7.17 -7.98
CA MET A 71 -13.43 6.48 -9.12
C MET A 71 -14.34 6.56 -10.35
N GLU A 72 -15.60 6.17 -10.23
CA GLU A 72 -16.56 6.18 -11.34
C GLU A 72 -16.79 7.60 -11.87
N MET A 73 -16.74 8.62 -11.01
CA MET A 73 -16.82 10.02 -11.41
C MET A 73 -15.58 10.45 -12.19
N ARG A 74 -14.37 10.12 -11.72
CA ARG A 74 -13.11 10.40 -12.44
C ARG A 74 -13.05 9.66 -13.78
N GLU A 75 -13.57 8.43 -13.88
CA GLU A 75 -13.68 7.71 -15.16
C GLU A 75 -14.56 8.46 -16.17
N ARG A 76 -15.67 9.06 -15.73
CA ARG A 76 -16.55 9.86 -16.60
C ARG A 76 -15.93 11.20 -16.98
N LEU A 77 -15.22 11.84 -16.06
CA LEU A 77 -14.52 13.12 -16.29
C LEU A 77 -13.31 12.97 -17.22
N PHE A 78 -12.62 11.83 -17.15
CA PHE A 78 -11.40 11.58 -17.89
C PHE A 78 -11.54 10.31 -18.76
N PRO A 79 -12.10 10.43 -19.97
CA PRO A 79 -12.24 9.30 -20.89
C PRO A 79 -10.89 8.80 -21.44
N GLU A 80 -9.83 9.60 -21.32
CA GLU A 80 -8.47 9.24 -21.68
C GLU A 80 -7.66 8.83 -20.45
N ALA A 81 -6.49 8.22 -20.67
CA ALA A 81 -5.62 7.80 -19.57
C ALA A 81 -5.25 8.99 -18.67
N ASN A 82 -5.54 8.88 -17.38
CA ASN A 82 -5.37 9.95 -16.41
C ASN A 82 -4.80 9.41 -15.08
N ALA A 83 -3.89 10.16 -14.46
CA ALA A 83 -3.19 9.75 -13.24
C ALA A 83 -4.14 9.66 -12.03
N GLU A 84 -5.15 10.52 -11.94
CA GLU A 84 -6.14 10.50 -10.87
C GLU A 84 -7.06 9.29 -10.95
N VAL A 85 -7.40 8.84 -12.16
CA VAL A 85 -8.12 7.56 -12.37
C VAL A 85 -7.26 6.39 -11.87
N ALA A 86 -5.96 6.39 -12.18
CA ALA A 86 -5.04 5.37 -11.68
C ALA A 86 -4.94 5.37 -10.14
N THR A 87 -4.91 6.55 -9.52
CA THR A 87 -4.93 6.69 -8.06
C THR A 87 -6.24 6.19 -7.46
N SER A 88 -7.39 6.50 -8.06
CA SER A 88 -8.69 5.97 -7.65
C SER A 88 -8.74 4.45 -7.70
N TYR A 89 -8.27 3.83 -8.79
CA TYR A 89 -8.16 2.37 -8.87
C TYR A 89 -7.26 1.81 -7.77
N ASN A 90 -6.14 2.45 -7.48
CA ASN A 90 -5.27 2.02 -6.39
C ASN A 90 -5.96 2.07 -5.03
N ASN A 91 -6.73 3.13 -4.74
CA ASN A 91 -7.45 3.29 -3.47
C ASN A 91 -8.58 2.24 -3.32
N VAL A 92 -9.38 2.04 -4.37
CA VAL A 92 -10.40 0.98 -4.38
C VAL A 92 -9.76 -0.40 -4.22
N GLY A 93 -8.65 -0.66 -4.91
CA GLY A 93 -7.90 -1.91 -4.77
C GLY A 93 -7.46 -2.15 -3.33
N LEU A 94 -6.86 -1.13 -2.69
CA LEU A 94 -6.36 -1.21 -1.32
C LEU A 94 -7.47 -1.54 -0.32
N VAL A 95 -8.61 -0.86 -0.39
CA VAL A 95 -9.74 -1.13 0.51
C VAL A 95 -10.32 -2.53 0.27
N ASN A 96 -10.32 -3.03 -0.98
CA ASN A 96 -10.76 -4.39 -1.25
C ASN A 96 -9.82 -5.46 -0.67
N VAL A 97 -8.52 -5.18 -0.47
CA VAL A 97 -7.62 -6.06 0.30
C VAL A 97 -8.09 -6.17 1.75
N PHE A 98 -8.42 -5.04 2.40
CA PHE A 98 -8.92 -5.02 3.78
C PHE A 98 -10.28 -5.72 3.92
N LEU A 99 -11.16 -5.58 2.91
CA LEU A 99 -12.44 -6.29 2.83
C LEU A 99 -12.30 -7.78 2.44
N LYS A 100 -11.07 -8.28 2.23
CA LYS A 100 -10.79 -9.65 1.77
C LYS A 100 -11.42 -10.01 0.42
N ASN A 101 -11.76 -9.01 -0.39
CA ASN A 101 -12.22 -9.16 -1.77
C ASN A 101 -11.02 -9.18 -2.74
N ILE A 102 -10.18 -10.20 -2.63
CA ILE A 102 -8.86 -10.21 -3.27
C ILE A 102 -8.93 -10.15 -4.80
N ASP A 103 -9.94 -10.78 -5.42
CA ASP A 103 -10.10 -10.72 -6.89
C ASP A 103 -10.38 -9.28 -7.37
N LYS A 104 -11.23 -8.54 -6.66
CA LYS A 104 -11.49 -7.12 -6.97
C LYS A 104 -10.25 -6.28 -6.72
N ALA A 105 -9.52 -6.54 -5.63
CA ALA A 105 -8.29 -5.83 -5.33
C ALA A 105 -7.26 -5.97 -6.46
N LEU A 106 -7.06 -7.20 -6.95
CA LEU A 106 -6.18 -7.49 -8.08
C LEU A 106 -6.65 -6.80 -9.36
N GLU A 107 -7.95 -6.86 -9.67
CA GLU A 107 -8.53 -6.18 -10.84
C GLU A 107 -8.17 -4.69 -10.85
N TYR A 108 -8.45 -3.98 -9.75
CA TYR A 108 -8.22 -2.53 -9.69
C TYR A 108 -6.72 -2.19 -9.61
N HIS A 109 -5.91 -2.94 -8.87
CA HIS A 109 -4.47 -2.69 -8.85
C HIS A 109 -3.81 -2.91 -10.22
N LEU A 110 -4.26 -3.90 -11.00
CA LEU A 110 -3.79 -4.11 -12.37
C LEU A 110 -4.20 -2.95 -13.30
N LYS A 111 -5.45 -2.47 -13.22
CA LYS A 111 -5.89 -1.28 -13.97
C LYS A 111 -5.06 -0.04 -13.61
N ALA A 112 -4.76 0.16 -12.32
CA ALA A 112 -3.88 1.24 -11.87
C ALA A 112 -2.46 1.12 -12.45
N LEU A 113 -1.88 -0.08 -12.43
CA LEU A 113 -0.55 -0.35 -12.99
C LEU A 113 -0.50 -0.07 -14.49
N GLU A 114 -1.53 -0.50 -15.24
CA GLU A 114 -1.62 -0.29 -16.69
C GLU A 114 -1.62 1.21 -17.03
N LEU A 115 -2.47 1.99 -16.36
CA LEU A 115 -2.52 3.45 -16.56
C LEU A 115 -1.19 4.12 -16.18
N ARG A 116 -0.59 3.74 -15.05
CA ARG A 116 0.71 4.28 -14.60
C ARG A 116 1.83 3.95 -15.59
N LYS A 117 1.88 2.74 -16.15
CA LYS A 117 2.85 2.38 -17.21
C LYS A 117 2.65 3.17 -18.50
N LYS A 118 1.42 3.58 -18.81
CA LYS A 118 1.14 4.42 -19.99
C LYS A 118 1.52 5.89 -19.77
N LEU A 119 1.38 6.40 -18.55
CA LEU A 119 1.52 7.82 -18.23
C LEU A 119 2.91 8.22 -17.73
N LEU A 120 3.63 7.28 -17.12
CA LEU A 120 4.83 7.55 -16.33
C LEU A 120 6.04 6.83 -16.93
N LYS A 121 7.23 7.33 -16.58
CA LYS A 121 8.48 6.62 -16.91
C LYS A 121 8.52 5.28 -16.16
N GLU A 122 9.17 4.28 -16.76
CA GLU A 122 9.27 2.92 -16.21
C GLU A 122 9.84 2.85 -14.78
N ASP A 123 10.62 3.85 -14.39
CA ASP A 123 11.28 3.96 -13.09
C ASP A 123 10.50 4.78 -12.04
N HIS A 124 9.26 5.16 -12.36
CA HIS A 124 8.45 6.03 -11.51
C HIS A 124 7.99 5.32 -10.21
N PRO A 125 8.06 5.97 -9.04
CA PRO A 125 7.66 5.37 -7.75
C PRO A 125 6.23 4.83 -7.71
N GLU A 126 5.29 5.41 -8.45
CA GLU A 126 3.92 4.90 -8.48
C GLU A 126 3.76 3.54 -9.16
N ILE A 127 4.62 3.21 -10.14
CA ILE A 127 4.64 1.87 -10.74
C ILE A 127 5.11 0.86 -9.69
N VAL A 128 6.10 1.24 -8.89
CA VAL A 128 6.60 0.44 -7.77
C VAL A 128 5.50 0.19 -6.74
N THR A 129 4.76 1.24 -6.34
CA THR A 129 3.62 1.10 -5.42
C THR A 129 2.56 0.15 -5.96
N SER A 130 2.21 0.25 -7.25
CA SER A 130 1.28 -0.68 -7.88
C SER A 130 1.77 -2.13 -7.82
N LEU A 131 3.04 -2.38 -8.17
CA LEU A 131 3.63 -3.71 -8.13
C LEU A 131 3.65 -4.30 -6.71
N ASP A 132 4.05 -3.50 -5.72
CA ASP A 132 4.03 -3.94 -4.32
C ASP A 132 2.62 -4.29 -3.86
N ASN A 133 1.60 -3.50 -4.20
CA ASN A 133 0.21 -3.78 -3.85
C ASN A 133 -0.33 -5.05 -4.53
N ILE A 134 0.00 -5.28 -5.80
CA ILE A 134 -0.34 -6.53 -6.51
C ILE A 134 0.37 -7.73 -5.85
N GLY A 135 1.64 -7.56 -5.47
CA GLY A 135 2.41 -8.58 -4.76
C GLY A 135 1.77 -8.97 -3.42
N ILE A 136 1.30 -7.98 -2.66
CA ILE A 136 0.56 -8.19 -1.41
C ILE A 136 -0.75 -8.93 -1.67
N ALA A 137 -1.54 -8.49 -2.66
CA ALA A 137 -2.81 -9.13 -2.98
C ALA A 137 -2.62 -10.61 -3.42
N HIS A 138 -1.58 -10.92 -4.19
CA HIS A 138 -1.23 -12.31 -4.52
C HIS A 138 -0.81 -13.11 -3.29
N LYS A 139 -0.04 -12.53 -2.37
CA LYS A 139 0.34 -13.19 -1.11
C LYS A 139 -0.89 -13.52 -0.27
N GLU A 140 -1.83 -12.59 -0.12
CA GLU A 140 -3.11 -12.82 0.59
C GLU A 140 -3.96 -13.91 -0.09
N ASN A 141 -3.80 -14.10 -1.40
CA ASN A 141 -4.43 -15.20 -2.15
C ASN A 141 -3.61 -16.51 -2.16
N ASN A 142 -2.58 -16.64 -1.32
CA ASN A 142 -1.63 -17.76 -1.31
C ASN A 142 -0.92 -18.03 -2.66
N GLN A 143 -0.85 -17.04 -3.55
CA GLN A 143 -0.16 -17.11 -4.84
C GLN A 143 1.28 -16.57 -4.70
N LEU A 144 2.09 -17.26 -3.89
CA LEU A 144 3.41 -16.78 -3.49
C LEU A 144 4.37 -16.55 -4.67
N ASP A 145 4.33 -17.39 -5.72
CA ASP A 145 5.19 -17.21 -6.90
C ASP A 145 4.88 -15.89 -7.64
N LYS A 146 3.60 -15.55 -7.78
CA LYS A 146 3.18 -14.28 -8.39
C LYS A 146 3.53 -13.09 -7.49
N SER A 147 3.45 -13.27 -6.18
CA SER A 147 3.89 -12.26 -5.21
C SER A 147 5.39 -11.96 -5.35
N ILE A 148 6.22 -13.01 -5.46
CA ILE A 148 7.66 -12.90 -5.71
C ILE A 148 7.91 -12.14 -7.01
N GLU A 149 7.27 -12.53 -8.12
CA GLU A 149 7.45 -11.86 -9.41
C GLU A 149 7.17 -10.34 -9.33
N CYS A 150 6.08 -9.95 -8.66
CA CYS A 150 5.72 -8.54 -8.50
C CYS A 150 6.75 -7.78 -7.65
N HIS A 151 7.16 -8.35 -6.51
CA HIS A 151 8.14 -7.70 -5.64
C HIS A 151 9.55 -7.68 -6.25
N GLU A 152 9.92 -8.64 -7.11
CA GLU A 152 11.18 -8.60 -7.86
C GLU A 152 11.18 -7.48 -8.90
N GLN A 153 10.07 -7.28 -9.63
CA GLN A 153 9.92 -6.14 -10.54
C GLN A 153 10.01 -4.81 -9.78
N ALA A 154 9.32 -4.69 -8.65
CA ALA A 154 9.37 -3.50 -7.79
C ALA A 154 10.79 -3.24 -7.26
N PHE A 155 11.48 -4.29 -6.81
CA PHE A 155 12.86 -4.23 -6.34
C PHE A 155 13.84 -3.80 -7.43
N ALA A 156 13.70 -4.33 -8.65
CA ALA A 156 14.55 -3.98 -9.78
C ALA A 156 14.47 -2.48 -10.11
N ILE A 157 13.26 -1.91 -10.06
CA ILE A 157 13.07 -0.47 -10.24
C ILE A 157 13.71 0.31 -9.09
N LYS A 158 13.40 -0.02 -7.83
CA LYS A 158 13.99 0.64 -6.64
C LYS A 158 15.52 0.63 -6.68
N LYS A 159 16.12 -0.52 -7.02
CA LYS A 159 17.58 -0.70 -7.11
C LYS A 159 18.23 0.18 -8.18
N LYS A 160 17.52 0.44 -9.29
CA LYS A 160 18.01 1.31 -10.36
C LYS A 160 17.84 2.79 -10.04
N SER A 161 16.78 3.17 -9.34
CA SER A 161 16.38 4.56 -9.14
C SER A 161 16.87 5.18 -7.83
N LEU A 162 17.25 4.36 -6.85
CA LEU A 162 17.64 4.81 -5.51
C LEU A 162 19.13 4.56 -5.26
N PRO A 163 19.75 5.30 -4.31
CA PRO A 163 21.07 4.95 -3.82
C PRO A 163 21.15 3.51 -3.35
N GLU A 164 22.32 2.88 -3.53
CA GLU A 164 22.52 1.46 -3.20
C GLU A 164 22.11 1.11 -1.77
N PHE A 165 22.39 1.99 -0.80
CA PHE A 165 22.06 1.82 0.61
C PHE A 165 20.78 2.55 1.04
N HIS A 166 19.72 2.50 0.22
CA HIS A 166 18.46 3.17 0.55
C HIS A 166 17.55 2.26 1.40
N PRO A 167 16.86 2.75 2.46
CA PRO A 167 15.97 1.94 3.30
C PRO A 167 14.91 1.12 2.54
N HIS A 168 14.34 1.67 1.47
CA HIS A 168 13.39 0.94 0.60
C HIS A 168 14.01 -0.21 -0.20
N VAL A 169 15.31 -0.17 -0.51
CA VAL A 169 16.03 -1.28 -1.15
C VAL A 169 16.23 -2.39 -0.10
N ALA A 170 16.66 -2.02 1.10
CA ALA A 170 16.81 -2.94 2.23
C ALA A 170 15.49 -3.66 2.57
N SER A 171 14.37 -2.94 2.68
CA SER A 171 13.07 -3.54 2.99
C SER A 171 12.57 -4.47 1.89
N SER A 172 12.87 -4.16 0.62
CA SER A 172 12.49 -5.03 -0.51
C SER A 172 13.28 -6.34 -0.52
N LEU A 173 14.56 -6.29 -0.16
CA LEU A 173 15.39 -7.49 0.01
C LEU A 173 14.84 -8.39 1.12
N GLU A 174 14.46 -7.83 2.27
CA GLU A 174 13.89 -8.61 3.37
C GLU A 174 12.54 -9.23 2.97
N ASN A 175 11.66 -8.48 2.32
CA ASN A 175 10.36 -8.99 1.86
C ASN A 175 10.53 -10.16 0.89
N LEU A 176 11.44 -10.05 -0.09
CA LEU A 176 11.75 -11.13 -1.02
C LEU A 176 12.36 -12.33 -0.30
N ALA A 177 13.26 -12.12 0.66
CA ALA A 177 13.84 -13.18 1.46
C ALA A 177 12.76 -13.99 2.22
N GLN A 178 11.79 -13.29 2.83
CA GLN A 178 10.67 -13.92 3.53
C GLN A 178 9.77 -14.72 2.57
N LEU A 179 9.50 -14.21 1.37
CA LEU A 179 8.71 -14.91 0.36
C LEU A 179 9.44 -16.16 -0.18
N TYR A 180 10.74 -16.05 -0.43
CA TYR A 180 11.57 -17.20 -0.82
C TYR A 180 11.62 -18.26 0.26
N HIS A 181 11.75 -17.85 1.53
CA HIS A 181 11.70 -18.78 2.65
C HIS A 181 10.33 -19.50 2.73
N SER A 182 9.23 -18.74 2.55
CA SER A 182 7.87 -19.28 2.60
C SER A 182 7.56 -20.27 1.46
N THR A 183 8.28 -20.18 0.34
CA THR A 183 8.18 -21.12 -0.79
C THR A 183 9.19 -22.27 -0.71
N GLY A 184 9.95 -22.38 0.38
CA GLY A 184 10.96 -23.42 0.59
C GLY A 184 12.27 -23.21 -0.18
N GLN A 185 12.44 -22.07 -0.85
CA GLN A 185 13.66 -21.70 -1.57
C GLN A 185 14.71 -21.14 -0.58
N LYS A 186 15.20 -22.01 0.33
CA LYS A 186 16.09 -21.64 1.44
C LYS A 186 17.35 -20.89 0.99
N ASP A 187 18.02 -21.37 -0.05
CA ASP A 187 19.28 -20.77 -0.51
C ASP A 187 19.07 -19.32 -0.99
N LYS A 188 18.01 -19.08 -1.77
CA LYS A 188 17.64 -17.72 -2.19
C LYS A 188 17.21 -16.86 -1.01
N ALA A 189 16.47 -17.41 -0.06
CA ALA A 189 16.07 -16.68 1.14
C ALA A 189 17.30 -16.18 1.91
N ILE A 190 18.29 -17.06 2.14
CA ILE A 190 19.54 -16.71 2.82
C ILE A 190 20.30 -15.64 2.02
N GLU A 191 20.43 -15.80 0.71
CA GLU A 191 21.09 -14.80 -0.15
C GLU A 191 20.48 -13.41 0.00
N TYR A 192 19.14 -13.30 -0.03
CA TYR A 192 18.45 -12.02 0.09
C TYR A 192 18.51 -11.46 1.52
N PHE A 193 18.41 -12.32 2.54
CA PHE A 193 18.59 -11.87 3.91
C PHE A 193 20.00 -11.37 4.20
N ASP A 194 21.04 -12.01 3.65
CA ASP A 194 22.43 -11.56 3.79
C ASP A 194 22.62 -10.16 3.18
N LYS A 195 22.05 -9.92 1.99
CA LYS A 195 22.05 -8.58 1.38
C LYS A 195 21.27 -7.57 2.22
N ALA A 196 20.12 -7.96 2.78
CA ALA A 196 19.35 -7.07 3.67
C ALA A 196 20.14 -6.74 4.95
N LEU A 197 20.89 -7.70 5.49
CA LEU A 197 21.73 -7.52 6.66
C LEU A 197 22.91 -6.58 6.38
N GLU A 198 23.58 -6.72 5.24
CA GLU A 198 24.62 -5.80 4.78
C GLU A 198 24.11 -4.35 4.69
N GLN A 199 22.92 -4.18 4.08
CA GLN A 199 22.26 -2.89 3.98
C GLN A 199 21.95 -2.29 5.34
N ALA A 200 21.38 -3.10 6.24
CA ALA A 200 21.04 -2.68 7.59
C ALA A 200 22.29 -2.29 8.40
N GLN A 201 23.39 -3.04 8.28
CA GLN A 201 24.66 -2.76 8.97
C GLN A 201 25.27 -1.43 8.53
N PHE A 202 25.09 -1.06 7.26
CA PHE A 202 25.51 0.26 6.76
C PHE A 202 24.61 1.38 7.29
N LEU A 203 23.30 1.15 7.33
CA LEU A 203 22.30 2.17 7.64
C LEU A 203 22.12 2.45 9.14
N LEU A 204 22.44 1.48 9.99
CA LEU A 204 22.08 1.51 11.41
C LEU A 204 23.32 1.38 12.31
N PRO A 205 23.29 1.96 13.52
CA PRO A 205 24.28 1.68 14.54
C PRO A 205 24.38 0.19 14.86
N ALA A 206 25.58 -0.28 15.22
CA ALA A 206 25.84 -1.71 15.48
C ALA A 206 25.02 -2.30 16.63
N ASP A 207 24.55 -1.48 17.57
CA ASP A 207 23.70 -1.86 18.70
C ASP A 207 22.20 -1.77 18.41
N HIS A 208 21.80 -1.45 17.17
CA HIS A 208 20.40 -1.33 16.80
C HIS A 208 19.68 -2.69 16.88
N PRO A 209 18.56 -2.82 17.62
CA PRO A 209 17.87 -4.10 17.84
C PRO A 209 17.51 -4.88 16.57
N TYR A 210 17.09 -4.17 15.52
CA TYR A 210 16.78 -4.78 14.21
C TYR A 210 17.92 -5.60 13.62
N LEU A 211 19.19 -5.21 13.84
CA LEU A 211 20.34 -5.99 13.36
C LEU A 211 20.44 -7.34 14.07
N ALA A 212 20.18 -7.37 15.38
CA ALA A 212 20.19 -8.59 16.15
C ALA A 212 19.06 -9.54 15.71
N ASP A 213 17.85 -9.00 15.52
CA ASP A 213 16.69 -9.78 15.06
C ASP A 213 16.91 -10.36 13.65
N LEU A 214 17.41 -9.55 12.72
CA LEU A 214 17.70 -10.00 11.36
C LEU A 214 18.82 -11.05 11.35
N THR A 215 19.91 -10.83 12.08
CA THR A 215 21.02 -11.80 12.19
C THR A 215 20.53 -13.14 12.74
N LYS A 216 19.73 -13.11 13.80
CA LYS A 216 19.15 -14.32 14.41
C LYS A 216 18.28 -15.07 13.40
N ARG A 217 17.42 -14.37 12.65
CA ARG A 217 16.57 -14.97 11.61
C ARG A 217 17.40 -15.67 10.53
N VAL A 218 18.49 -15.06 10.07
CA VAL A 218 19.39 -15.71 9.08
C VAL A 218 20.02 -16.98 9.64
N GLN A 219 20.46 -16.96 10.89
CA GLN A 219 21.05 -18.13 11.56
C GLN A 219 20.04 -19.26 11.74
N GLU A 220 18.80 -18.93 12.12
CA GLU A 220 17.71 -19.90 12.26
C GLU A 220 17.41 -20.61 10.94
N ILE A 221 17.34 -19.87 9.83
CA ILE A 221 17.07 -20.44 8.50
C ILE A 221 18.23 -21.32 8.04
N ARG A 222 19.48 -20.91 8.29
CA ARG A 222 20.68 -21.71 7.98
C ARG A 222 20.75 -23.03 8.74
N ALA A 223 20.08 -23.12 9.89
CA ALA A 223 20.10 -24.31 10.75
C ALA A 223 19.02 -25.35 10.41
N GLN A 224 18.06 -25.02 9.54
CA GLN A 224 16.96 -25.91 9.12
C GLN A 224 17.31 -26.73 7.89
#